data_AF-A0A939G7Z9-F1
#
_entry.id   AF-A0A939G7Z9-F1
#
_cell.length_a   1.000
_cell.length_b   1.000
_cell.length_c   1.000
_cell.angle_alpha   90.00
_cell.angle_beta   90.00
_cell.angle_gamma   90.00
#
_symmetry.space_group_name_H-M   'P 1'
#
loop_
_entity.id
_entity.type
_entity.pdbx_description
1 polymer ?
#
loop_
_entity_poly.entity_id
_entity_poly.type
_entity_poly.pdbx_seq_one_letter_code
_entity_poly.pdbx_strand_id
1 'polypeptide(L)'
;MIGHKKIKTMHLMGENESNEYTVMYWRVKFKELRPKLDREWMKQVGAFEAHFSTADGLNMLLQVQKGRACLANTQRVVQTVERLLDKKESKGKRRRSLAKRQKLATA
;
A
#
# COMPACT_ATOMS: atom_id res chain seq x y z
N MET A 1 14.12 -29.52 -34.98
CA MET A 1 13.11 -29.18 -33.97
C MET A 1 13.56 -27.89 -33.28
N ILE A 2 12.92 -26.76 -33.59
CA ILE A 2 13.39 -25.42 -33.22
C ILE A 2 12.87 -25.10 -31.82
N GLY A 3 13.79 -25.03 -30.85
CA GLY A 3 13.49 -24.63 -29.48
C GLY A 3 13.12 -23.15 -29.43
N HIS A 4 11.89 -22.86 -29.03
CA HIS A 4 11.43 -21.51 -28.76
C HIS A 4 12.21 -20.95 -27.56
N LYS A 5 13.24 -20.14 -27.85
CA LYS A 5 13.92 -19.31 -26.84
C LYS A 5 12.90 -18.32 -26.27
N LYS A 6 12.52 -18.51 -25.01
CA LYS A 6 11.81 -17.51 -24.19
C LYS A 6 12.63 -16.22 -24.21
N ILE A 7 12.10 -15.21 -24.87
CA ILE A 7 12.60 -13.83 -24.78
C ILE A 7 12.30 -13.38 -23.34
N LYS A 8 13.33 -13.44 -22.49
CA LYS A 8 13.33 -12.86 -21.15
C LYS A 8 13.33 -11.35 -21.36
N THR A 9 12.16 -10.72 -21.28
CA THR A 9 12.01 -9.27 -21.26
C THR A 9 12.77 -8.74 -20.04
N MET A 10 14.03 -8.39 -20.25
CA MET A 10 14.81 -7.61 -19.31
C MET A 10 14.07 -6.28 -19.16
N HIS A 11 13.46 -6.08 -18.00
CA HIS A 11 12.94 -4.77 -17.61
C HIS A 11 14.13 -3.81 -17.60
N LEU A 12 14.16 -2.93 -18.59
CA LEU A 12 14.95 -1.70 -18.57
C LEU A 12 14.39 -0.84 -17.42
N MET A 13 14.85 -1.12 -16.20
CA MET A 13 14.64 -0.29 -15.00
C MET A 13 15.60 0.90 -15.10
N GLY A 14 15.33 1.79 -16.04
CA GLY A 14 16.12 3.00 -16.26
C GLY A 14 15.54 4.16 -15.46
N GLU A 15 16.23 4.57 -14.40
CA GLU A 15 16.37 5.92 -13.79
C GLU A 15 15.13 6.82 -13.54
N ASN A 16 13.94 6.49 -14.06
CA ASN A 16 12.67 7.18 -13.84
C ASN A 16 11.90 6.62 -12.63
N GLU A 17 12.36 5.52 -12.04
CA GLU A 17 11.72 4.90 -10.86
C GLU A 17 11.89 5.72 -9.57
N SER A 18 12.71 6.77 -9.56
CA SER A 18 12.95 7.63 -8.38
C SER A 18 12.22 8.97 -8.43
N ASN A 19 11.49 9.28 -9.49
CA ASN A 19 10.79 10.56 -9.61
C ASN A 19 9.38 10.46 -9.03
N GLU A 20 9.14 11.10 -7.87
CA GLU A 20 7.83 11.16 -7.19
C GLU A 20 6.73 11.80 -8.04
N TYR A 21 7.07 12.52 -9.10
CA TYR A 21 6.11 13.07 -10.06
C TYR A 21 5.65 12.06 -11.12
N THR A 22 6.12 10.81 -11.06
CA THR A 22 5.75 9.76 -12.02
C THR A 22 4.75 8.76 -11.45
N VAL A 23 3.81 8.31 -12.28
CA VAL A 23 2.85 7.28 -11.88
C VAL A 23 3.58 5.96 -11.56
N MET A 24 4.70 5.69 -12.24
CA MET A 24 5.53 4.51 -12.02
C MET A 24 6.08 4.45 -10.59
N TYR A 25 6.64 5.55 -10.07
CA TYR A 25 7.13 5.64 -8.69
C TYR A 25 6.05 5.21 -7.69
N TRP A 26 4.85 5.81 -7.76
CA TRP A 26 3.77 5.49 -6.83
C TRP A 26 3.24 4.07 -7.01
N ARG A 27 3.27 3.52 -8.22
CA ARG A 27 2.90 2.11 -8.46
C ARG A 27 3.91 1.14 -7.84
N VAL A 28 5.21 1.43 -7.93
CA VAL A 28 6.26 0.65 -7.26
C VAL A 28 6.07 0.73 -5.75
N LYS A 29 5.89 1.94 -5.21
CA LYS A 29 5.64 2.14 -3.78
C LYS A 29 4.39 1.40 -3.29
N PHE A 30 3.31 1.42 -4.07
CA PHE A 30 2.11 0.64 -3.75
C PHE A 30 2.38 -0.87 -3.72
N LYS A 31 3.16 -1.40 -4.68
CA LYS A 31 3.56 -2.82 -4.70
C LYS A 31 4.36 -3.22 -3.46
N GLU A 32 5.23 -2.34 -2.96
CA GLU A 32 6.00 -2.58 -1.73
C GLU A 32 5.13 -2.57 -0.46
N LEU A 33 4.09 -1.72 -0.44
CA LEU A 33 3.15 -1.64 0.68
C LEU A 33 2.10 -2.75 0.66
N ARG A 34 1.74 -3.26 -0.53
CA ARG A 34 0.71 -4.28 -0.72
C ARG A 34 0.87 -5.54 0.15
N PRO A 35 2.06 -6.14 0.32
CA PRO A 35 2.23 -7.31 1.19
C PRO A 35 2.08 -7.01 2.68
N LYS A 36 2.24 -5.74 3.10
CA LYS A 36 2.03 -5.30 4.49
C LYS A 36 0.54 -5.08 4.81
N LEU A 37 -0.30 -5.08 3.78
CA LEU A 37 -1.73 -4.85 3.88
C LEU A 37 -2.51 -6.16 3.93
N ASP A 38 -3.51 -6.21 4.80
CA ASP A 38 -4.43 -7.34 4.90
C ASP A 38 -5.27 -7.55 3.62
N ARG A 39 -5.94 -8.71 3.52
CA ARG A 39 -6.88 -8.98 2.41
C ARG A 39 -8.00 -7.93 2.32
N GLU A 40 -8.47 -7.42 3.45
CA GLU A 40 -9.54 -6.43 3.55
C GLU A 40 -9.06 -4.97 3.59
N TRP A 41 -7.85 -4.69 3.11
CA TRP A 41 -7.25 -3.35 3.16
C TRP A 41 -8.12 -2.25 2.54
N MET A 42 -8.87 -2.53 1.46
CA MET A 42 -9.76 -1.53 0.85
C MET A 42 -10.86 -1.09 1.82
N LYS A 43 -11.44 -2.03 2.58
CA LYS A 43 -12.42 -1.71 3.63
C LYS A 43 -11.77 -0.88 4.74
N GLN A 44 -10.54 -1.23 5.12
CA GLN A 44 -9.80 -0.49 6.15
C GLN A 44 -9.44 0.93 5.69
N VAL A 45 -9.06 1.11 4.42
CA VAL A 45 -8.81 2.42 3.82
C VAL A 45 -10.11 3.24 3.74
N GLY A 46 -11.22 2.64 3.32
CA GLY A 46 -12.54 3.29 3.32
C GLY A 46 -13.02 3.68 4.73
N ALA A 47 -12.75 2.85 5.74
CA ALA A 47 -13.03 3.18 7.14
C ALA A 47 -12.09 4.25 7.72
N PHE A 48 -10.88 4.38 7.16
CA PHE A 48 -9.90 5.37 7.60
C PHE A 48 -10.13 6.75 6.97
N GLU A 49 -10.48 6.78 5.67
CA GLU A 49 -10.86 7.98 4.94
C GLU A 49 -12.21 7.77 4.25
N ALA A 50 -13.22 8.53 4.69
CA ALA A 50 -14.60 8.40 4.23
C ALA A 50 -14.76 8.57 2.70
N HIS A 51 -13.87 9.33 2.06
CA HIS A 51 -13.84 9.48 0.60
C HIS A 51 -13.74 8.13 -0.11
N PHE A 52 -12.96 7.18 0.43
CA PHE A 52 -12.78 5.84 -0.12
C PHE A 52 -13.90 4.86 0.25
N SER A 53 -14.82 5.26 1.14
CA SER A 53 -16.02 4.47 1.46
C SER A 53 -17.14 4.64 0.43
N THR A 54 -17.02 5.61 -0.47
CA THR A 54 -17.99 5.83 -1.56
C THR A 54 -17.77 4.84 -2.71
N ALA A 55 -18.78 4.64 -3.55
CA ALA A 55 -18.66 3.78 -4.74
C ALA A 55 -17.53 4.27 -5.68
N ASP A 56 -17.39 5.59 -5.84
CA ASP A 56 -16.33 6.21 -6.64
C ASP A 56 -14.94 5.98 -6.02
N GLY A 57 -14.82 6.17 -4.70
CA GLY A 57 -13.60 5.88 -3.96
C GLY A 57 -13.18 4.42 -4.00
N LEU A 58 -14.13 3.48 -3.90
CA LEU A 58 -13.86 2.05 -4.08
C LEU A 58 -13.38 1.73 -5.51
N ASN A 59 -14.00 2.35 -6.52
CA ASN A 59 -13.55 2.22 -7.90
C ASN A 59 -12.12 2.76 -8.08
N MET A 60 -11.79 3.89 -7.44
CA MET A 60 -10.42 4.43 -7.43
C MET A 60 -9.42 3.45 -6.82
N LEU A 61 -9.74 2.83 -5.68
CA LEU A 61 -8.88 1.80 -5.06
C LEU A 61 -8.66 0.59 -5.98
N LEU A 62 -9.72 0.14 -6.67
CA LEU A 62 -9.62 -0.94 -7.64
C LEU A 62 -8.76 -0.57 -8.85
N GLN A 63 -8.87 0.67 -9.34
CA GLN A 63 -8.03 1.17 -10.43
C GLN A 63 -6.56 1.24 -10.03
N VAL A 64 -6.25 1.67 -8.80
CA VAL A 64 -4.88 1.66 -8.27
C VAL A 64 -4.35 0.24 -8.16
N GLN A 65 -5.14 -0.70 -7.63
CA GLN A 65 -4.75 -2.10 -7.55
C GLN A 65 -4.46 -2.72 -8.93
N LYS A 66 -5.26 -2.37 -9.94
CA LYS A 66 -5.08 -2.84 -11.32
C LYS A 66 -3.99 -2.08 -12.08
N GLY A 67 -3.37 -1.06 -11.48
CA GLY A 67 -2.37 -0.22 -12.15
C GLY A 67 -2.94 0.60 -13.31
N ARG A 68 -4.21 1.01 -13.23
CA ARG A 68 -4.92 1.81 -14.25
C ARG A 68 -5.23 3.23 -13.78
N ALA A 69 -4.99 3.54 -12.51
CA ALA A 69 -5.22 4.88 -11.97
C ALA A 69 -4.17 5.89 -12.47
N CYS A 70 -4.60 7.15 -12.51
CA CYS A 70 -3.77 8.33 -12.77
C CYS A 70 -2.84 8.64 -11.58
N LEU A 71 -1.89 9.57 -11.79
CA LEU A 71 -0.89 9.98 -10.81
C LEU A 71 -1.53 10.40 -9.48
N ALA A 72 -2.39 11.42 -9.52
CA ALA A 72 -3.01 12.00 -8.33
C ALA A 72 -3.76 10.94 -7.50
N ASN A 73 -4.53 10.07 -8.17
CA ASN A 73 -5.28 9.00 -7.52
C ASN A 73 -4.34 7.95 -6.89
N THR A 74 -3.30 7.55 -7.62
CA THR A 74 -2.32 6.57 -7.12
C THR A 74 -1.57 7.12 -5.91
N GLN A 75 -1.09 8.37 -5.99
CA GLN A 75 -0.42 9.06 -4.91
C GLN A 75 -1.31 9.17 -3.67
N ARG A 76 -2.56 9.62 -3.84
CA ARG A 76 -3.51 9.78 -2.74
C ARG A 76 -3.75 8.45 -2.03
N VAL A 77 -3.99 7.37 -2.77
CA VAL A 77 -4.20 6.03 -2.20
C VAL A 77 -2.96 5.54 -1.47
N VAL A 78 -1.77 5.69 -2.05
CA VAL A 78 -0.51 5.26 -1.43
C VAL A 78 -0.27 6.01 -0.12
N GLN A 79 -0.44 7.33 -0.11
CA GLN A 79 -0.28 8.13 1.11
C GLN A 79 -1.28 7.72 2.19
N THR A 80 -2.54 7.46 1.84
CA THR A 80 -3.54 6.98 2.80
C THR A 80 -3.19 5.61 3.36
N VAL A 81 -2.67 4.71 2.51
CA VAL A 81 -2.17 3.39 2.92
C VAL A 81 -0.97 3.51 3.87
N GLU A 82 -0.01 4.40 3.59
CA GLU A 82 1.14 4.64 4.48
C GLU A 82 0.68 5.11 5.85
N ARG A 83 -0.25 6.08 5.91
CA ARG A 83 -0.82 6.57 7.18
C ARG A 83 -1.58 5.49 7.93
N LEU A 84 -2.30 4.62 7.22
CA LEU A 84 -3.01 3.49 7.84
C LEU A 84 -2.04 2.50 8.48
N LEU A 85 -0.94 2.19 7.81
CA LEU A 85 0.10 1.28 8.30
C LEU A 85 0.84 1.88 9.51
N ASP A 86 1.19 3.17 9.45
CA ASP A 86 1.81 3.89 10.57
C ASP A 86 0.91 3.87 11.83
N LYS A 87 -0.39 4.15 11.65
CA LYS A 87 -1.37 4.10 12.75
C LYS A 87 -1.50 2.71 13.36
N LYS A 88 -1.44 1.65 12.54
CA LYS A 88 -1.46 0.27 13.03
C LYS A 88 -0.21 -0.05 13.86
N GLU A 89 0.96 0.36 13.39
CA GLU A 89 2.22 0.14 14.11
C GLU A 89 2.23 0.87 15.46
N SER A 90 1.80 2.14 15.46
CA SER A 90 1.69 2.97 16.66
C SER A 90 0.73 2.39 17.71
N LYS A 91 -0.41 1.83 17.29
CA LYS A 91 -1.33 1.13 18.21
C LYS A 91 -0.72 -0.17 18.76
N GLY A 92 0.05 -0.90 17.97
CA GLY A 92 0.75 -2.11 18.41
C GLY A 92 1.79 -1.82 19.50
N LYS A 93 2.60 -0.77 19.33
CA LYS A 93 3.61 -0.33 20.31
C LYS A 93 2.97 0.02 21.67
N ARG A 94 1.83 0.74 21.65
CA ARG A 94 1.11 1.15 22.87
C ARG A 94 0.46 -0.03 23.63
N ARG A 95 -0.03 -1.07 22.93
CA ARG A 95 -0.54 -2.29 23.59
C ARG A 95 0.56 -3.08 24.30
N ARG A 96 1.77 -3.18 23.72
CA ARG A 96 2.90 -3.88 24.35
C ARG A 96 3.37 -3.18 25.62
N SER A 97 3.43 -1.85 25.63
CA SER A 97 3.85 -1.10 26.82
C SER A 97 2.85 -1.24 27.98
N LEU A 98 1.54 -1.25 27.69
CA LEU A 98 0.49 -1.52 28.69
C LEU A 98 0.57 -2.95 29.24
N ALA A 99 0.69 -3.95 28.37
CA ALA A 99 0.81 -5.35 28.80
C ALA A 99 2.07 -5.59 29.68
N LYS A 100 3.18 -4.92 29.37
CA LYS A 100 4.41 -4.98 30.17
C LYS A 100 4.24 -4.34 31.55
N ARG A 101 3.51 -3.22 31.64
CA ARG A 101 3.22 -2.54 32.92
C ARG A 101 2.28 -3.35 33.81
N GLN A 102 1.28 -4.02 33.23
CA GLN A 102 0.37 -4.87 34.01
C GLN A 102 1.10 -6.09 34.60
N LYS A 103 1.97 -6.75 33.84
CA LYS A 103 2.77 -7.88 34.36
C LYS A 103 3.73 -7.51 35.50
N LEU A 104 4.26 -6.28 35.50
CA LEU A 104 5.15 -5.80 36.57
C LEU A 104 4.40 -5.34 37.82
N ALA A 105 3.08 -5.09 37.73
CA ALA A 105 2.25 -4.67 38.85
C ALA A 105 1.54 -5.85 39.56
N THR A 106 1.69 -7.07 39.05
CA THR A 106 1.06 -8.29 39.59
C THR A 106 2.09 -9.34 40.04
N ALA A 107 3.38 -8.97 40.04
CA ALA A 107 4.49 -9.74 40.59
C ALA A 107 5.03 -9.02 41.83
#